data_AF-A0A816FI28-F1
#
_entry.id   AF-A0A816FI28-F1
#
_cell.length_a   1.000
_cell.length_b   1.000
_cell.length_c   1.000
_cell.angle_alpha   90.00
_cell.angle_beta   90.00
_cell.angle_gamma   90.00
#
_symmetry.space_group_name_H-M   'P 1'
#
loop_
_entity.id
_entity.type
_entity.pdbx_description
1 polymer ?
#
loop_
_entity_poly.entity_id
_entity_poly.type
_entity_poly.pdbx_seq_one_letter_code
_entity_poly.pdbx_strand_id
1 'polypeptide(L)'
;MKISLDKDSKLKKKYKVFVSKKEVEEKNDKLLNDKLPTLKIDGFRKGHVPINIAKQHFGASFFKSSISGFIDDAVKQVLEENKFSLATRPAFEENGEIEPDKDFSFFLVFELWPEIPEIKYSKISVTKPLVKMTEQEINEQLSIMADRLAKLEKIEDLEHKSKLKDVLDIDYSGKIDNILFAGGTATNQMLELGSNSFIPGFEEQLVGYKVHDEVVVSVKFPDDYHSEELKGKDAKFDVKINHIHKKVSPEINDDLAKELKEESLENLKEKIKNRASEEYISALKSILRPRVIEQIVNDNNFDLPESILAKENEERKNALIKENQSKPEKEQLSEKEINKKASVDSEKGLRMAYLKNYWNEKYKIEVTNSDFEREVIEEAMQNGIDGSGKTTQIDRLAGFFSNLNKPTLITSEPAKYGTMGDAIYNIIKQNKESTPICDLFLVYTLRNLHVKNVIKPAIKEGKMVICGRYIDSSIAYYARSIEKYQNAVDTVLALHKIATDDLMPNLTFLLDLPASLASLRIAERKGIDKFDSMKVEKMEQIRQVFLKNAVSEIASSRTFVLDGTQNEDSIFSDILEIISKLI
;
A
#
# COMPACT_ATOMS: atom_id res chain seq x y z
N MET A 1 51.20 21.01 5.51
CA MET A 1 49.90 21.54 5.97
C MET A 1 49.81 21.27 7.46
N LYS A 2 49.23 22.17 8.26
CA LYS A 2 49.01 21.92 9.70
C LYS A 2 47.53 21.80 9.99
N ILE A 3 47.12 20.70 10.59
CA ILE A 3 45.74 20.43 10.98
C ILE A 3 45.68 20.38 12.50
N SER A 4 44.73 21.11 13.09
CA SER A 4 44.51 21.14 14.53
C SER A 4 43.02 21.12 14.83
N LEU A 5 42.62 20.37 15.86
CA LEU A 5 41.25 20.37 16.36
C LEU A 5 40.96 21.74 17.00
N ASP A 6 39.94 22.43 16.48
CA ASP A 6 39.54 23.78 16.93
C ASP A 6 38.38 23.71 17.92
N LYS A 7 37.32 22.97 17.56
CA LYS A 7 36.19 22.71 18.44
C LYS A 7 35.80 21.24 18.39
N ASP A 8 35.68 20.68 19.58
CA ASP A 8 35.17 19.34 19.80
C ASP A 8 33.87 19.41 20.60
N SER A 9 32.76 19.11 19.92
CA SER A 9 31.48 18.84 20.58
C SER A 9 31.07 17.40 20.28
N LYS A 10 30.17 16.85 21.09
CA LYS A 10 29.84 15.42 21.13
C LYS A 10 29.91 14.71 19.77
N LEU A 11 29.11 15.17 18.80
CA LEU A 11 29.13 14.65 17.43
C LEU A 11 29.78 15.60 16.42
N LYS A 12 29.71 16.91 16.64
CA LYS A 12 30.24 17.90 15.70
C LYS A 12 31.71 18.19 15.96
N LYS A 13 32.55 17.93 14.96
CA LYS A 13 33.98 18.22 14.95
C LYS A 13 34.27 19.40 14.05
N LYS A 14 35.17 20.28 14.49
CA LYS A 14 35.68 21.42 13.72
C LYS A 14 37.20 21.41 13.78
N TYR A 15 37.84 21.19 12.64
CA TYR A 15 39.29 21.23 12.51
C TYR A 15 39.71 22.51 11.80
N LYS A 16 40.67 23.23 12.37
CA LYS A 16 41.35 24.33 11.70
C LYS A 16 42.50 23.78 10.88
N VAL A 17 42.50 24.10 9.60
CA VAL A 17 43.56 23.77 8.65
C VAL A 17 44.30 25.04 8.32
N PHE A 18 45.61 25.04 8.55
CA PHE A 18 46.51 26.11 8.18
C PHE A 18 47.39 25.65 7.02
N VAL A 19 47.42 26.47 5.97
CA VAL A 19 48.23 26.25 4.77
C VAL A 19 49.14 27.47 4.60
N SER A 20 50.45 27.21 4.60
CA SER A 20 51.43 28.27 4.35
C SER A 20 51.51 28.61 2.87
N LYS A 21 51.86 29.85 2.54
CA LYS A 21 52.11 30.33 1.17
C LYS A 21 53.00 29.37 0.38
N LYS A 22 54.08 28.89 1.01
CA LYS A 22 55.02 27.96 0.39
C LYS A 22 54.32 26.68 -0.10
N GLU A 23 53.42 26.13 0.70
CA GLU A 23 52.68 24.91 0.35
C GLU A 23 51.71 25.19 -0.80
N VAL A 24 51.08 26.37 -0.81
CA VAL A 24 50.21 26.82 -1.91
C VAL A 24 50.99 26.89 -3.22
N GLU A 25 52.16 27.51 -3.22
CA GLU A 25 53.05 27.60 -4.38
C GLU A 25 53.47 26.21 -4.87
N GLU A 26 53.91 25.33 -3.98
CA GLU A 26 54.31 23.95 -4.32
C GLU A 26 53.16 23.14 -4.95
N LYS A 27 51.95 23.26 -4.41
CA LYS A 27 50.78 22.54 -4.93
C LYS A 27 50.29 23.12 -6.25
N ASN A 28 50.26 24.44 -6.39
CA ASN A 28 49.97 25.12 -7.65
C ASN A 28 50.95 24.71 -8.74
N ASP A 29 52.25 24.70 -8.45
CA ASP A 29 53.30 24.35 -9.41
C ASP A 29 53.20 22.90 -9.84
N LYS A 30 52.88 21.99 -8.91
CA LYS A 30 52.61 20.59 -9.21
C LYS A 30 51.40 20.43 -10.14
N LEU A 31 50.26 21.03 -9.80
CA LEU A 31 49.04 20.94 -10.62
C LEU A 31 49.25 21.55 -12.01
N LEU A 32 49.96 22.68 -12.07
CA LEU A 32 50.30 23.31 -13.34
C LEU A 32 51.19 22.39 -14.17
N ASN A 33 52.25 21.83 -13.59
CA ASN A 33 53.16 20.90 -14.27
C ASN A 33 52.44 19.65 -14.79
N ASP A 34 51.54 19.07 -14.00
CA ASP A 34 50.75 17.90 -14.40
C ASP A 34 49.82 18.20 -15.58
N LYS A 35 49.33 19.45 -15.69
CA LYS A 35 48.44 19.89 -16.76
C LYS A 35 49.15 20.50 -17.96
N LEU A 36 50.39 20.99 -17.82
CA LEU A 36 51.21 21.61 -18.87
C LEU A 36 51.15 20.85 -20.21
N PRO A 37 51.28 19.51 -20.28
CA PRO A 37 51.23 18.76 -21.55
C PRO A 37 49.92 18.90 -22.32
N THR A 38 48.84 19.24 -21.63
CA THR A 38 47.48 19.34 -22.19
C THR A 38 47.05 20.79 -22.47
N LEU A 39 47.74 21.78 -21.91
CA LEU A 39 47.40 23.19 -22.04
C LEU A 39 47.63 23.70 -23.46
N LYS A 40 46.67 24.49 -23.94
CA LYS A 40 46.72 25.21 -25.21
C LYS A 40 46.65 26.71 -24.89
N ILE A 41 47.68 27.44 -25.33
CA ILE A 41 47.72 28.90 -25.30
C ILE A 41 48.06 29.37 -26.71
N ASP A 42 47.36 30.37 -27.20
CA ASP A 42 47.60 30.94 -28.52
C ASP A 42 49.03 31.47 -28.62
N GLY A 43 49.73 31.12 -29.70
CA GLY A 43 51.15 31.44 -29.90
C GLY A 43 52.13 30.36 -29.42
N PHE A 44 51.69 29.33 -28.69
CA PHE A 44 52.56 28.23 -28.24
C PHE A 44 52.07 26.87 -28.74
N ARG A 45 53.03 25.98 -29.08
CA ARG A 45 52.71 24.59 -29.39
C ARG A 45 52.18 23.90 -28.13
N LYS A 46 51.08 23.16 -28.26
CA LYS A 46 50.46 22.38 -27.16
C LYS A 46 51.55 21.61 -26.38
N GLY A 47 51.56 21.77 -25.06
CA GLY A 47 52.53 21.13 -24.17
C GLY A 47 53.91 21.80 -24.05
N HIS A 48 54.20 22.84 -24.83
CA HIS A 48 55.49 23.55 -24.84
C HIS A 48 55.38 25.03 -24.43
N VAL A 49 54.36 25.36 -23.62
CA VAL A 49 54.21 26.69 -23.01
C VAL A 49 55.23 26.83 -21.87
N PRO A 50 56.04 27.91 -21.82
CA PRO A 50 56.89 28.20 -20.67
C PRO A 50 56.07 28.37 -19.38
N ILE A 51 56.55 27.80 -18.27
CA ILE A 51 55.79 27.75 -17.01
C ILE A 51 55.35 29.13 -16.50
N ASN A 52 56.18 30.17 -16.68
CA ASN A 52 55.85 31.54 -16.25
C ASN A 52 54.67 32.12 -17.04
N ILE A 53 54.56 31.81 -18.33
CA ILE A 53 53.43 32.23 -19.18
C ILE A 53 52.17 31.45 -18.79
N ALA A 54 52.31 30.15 -18.51
CA ALA A 54 51.20 29.34 -18.03
C ALA A 54 50.69 29.80 -16.65
N LYS A 55 51.58 30.20 -15.73
CA LYS A 55 51.23 30.81 -14.44
C LYS A 55 50.47 32.12 -14.61
N GLN A 56 50.91 33.00 -15.52
CA GLN A 56 50.22 34.27 -15.79
C GLN A 56 48.81 34.06 -16.36
N HIS A 57 48.65 33.12 -17.30
CA HIS A 57 47.36 32.87 -17.96
C HIS A 57 46.37 32.06 -17.11
N PHE A 58 46.84 31.10 -16.31
CA PHE A 58 45.97 30.15 -15.60
C PHE A 58 46.08 30.16 -14.07
N GLY A 59 47.01 30.94 -13.49
CA GLY A 59 47.35 30.89 -12.06
C GLY A 59 46.17 31.04 -11.11
N ALA A 60 45.21 31.92 -11.41
CA ALA A 60 44.01 32.10 -10.59
C ALA A 60 43.08 30.86 -10.60
N SER A 61 42.99 30.15 -11.73
CA SER A 61 42.22 28.91 -11.82
C SER A 61 42.89 27.77 -11.07
N PHE A 62 44.22 27.65 -11.21
CA PHE A 62 45.00 26.64 -10.49
C PHE A 62 45.00 26.89 -8.97
N PHE A 63 44.99 28.15 -8.54
CA PHE A 63 44.83 28.50 -7.13
C PHE A 63 43.51 27.97 -6.55
N LYS A 64 42.38 28.17 -7.23
CA LYS A 64 41.09 27.59 -6.81
C LYS A 64 41.12 26.06 -6.76
N SER A 65 41.76 25.42 -7.74
CA SER A 65 41.94 23.96 -7.75
C SER A 65 42.83 23.47 -6.62
N SER A 66 43.88 24.22 -6.25
CA SER A 66 44.74 23.90 -5.11
C SER A 66 44.01 23.99 -3.79
N ILE A 67 43.12 24.98 -3.60
CA ILE A 67 42.26 25.07 -2.41
C ILE A 67 41.41 23.80 -2.27
N SER A 68 40.71 23.39 -3.34
CA SER A 68 39.95 22.13 -3.33
C SER A 68 40.83 20.95 -2.97
N GLY A 69 42.02 20.85 -3.57
CA GLY A 69 42.94 19.78 -3.24
C GLY A 69 43.41 19.81 -1.78
N PHE A 70 43.60 20.97 -1.16
CA PHE A 70 43.95 21.05 0.26
C PHE A 70 42.80 20.64 1.17
N ILE A 71 41.56 20.94 0.78
CA ILE A 71 40.37 20.44 1.48
C ILE A 71 40.34 18.91 1.41
N ASP A 72 40.54 18.33 0.23
CA ASP A 72 40.54 16.87 0.04
C ASP A 72 41.66 16.20 0.84
N ASP A 73 42.88 16.74 0.81
CA ASP A 73 44.00 16.24 1.60
C ASP A 73 43.73 16.33 3.11
N ALA A 74 43.13 17.44 3.56
CA ALA A 74 42.79 17.62 4.97
C ALA A 74 41.70 16.67 5.44
N VAL A 75 40.65 16.47 4.64
CA VAL A 75 39.60 15.47 4.91
C VAL A 75 40.23 14.09 5.02
N LYS A 76 41.05 13.70 4.03
CA LYS A 76 41.71 12.40 4.01
C LYS A 76 42.56 12.20 5.25
N GLN A 77 43.42 13.17 5.58
CA GLN A 77 44.30 13.10 6.73
C GLN A 77 43.51 12.95 8.05
N VAL A 78 42.48 13.78 8.25
CA VAL A 78 41.65 13.74 9.47
C VAL A 78 40.92 12.39 9.61
N LEU A 79 40.39 11.83 8.51
CA LEU A 79 39.68 10.56 8.54
C LEU A 79 40.61 9.37 8.75
N GLU A 80 41.78 9.35 8.12
CA GLU A 80 42.77 8.27 8.26
C GLU A 80 43.36 8.22 9.68
N GLU A 81 43.69 9.37 10.26
CA GLU A 81 44.26 9.46 11.61
C GLU A 81 43.28 9.06 12.71
N ASN A 82 41.98 9.37 12.54
CA ASN A 82 40.99 9.24 13.61
C ASN A 82 39.97 8.11 13.40
N LYS A 83 39.93 7.48 12.22
CA LYS A 83 38.96 6.41 11.85
C LYS A 83 37.49 6.79 12.11
N PHE A 84 37.15 8.05 11.87
CA PHE A 84 35.81 8.55 12.10
C PHE A 84 34.77 7.93 11.16
N SER A 85 33.61 7.60 11.72
CA SER A 85 32.39 7.35 10.95
C SER A 85 31.62 8.65 10.80
N LEU A 86 31.44 9.13 9.57
CA LEU A 86 30.81 10.42 9.31
C LEU A 86 29.29 10.28 9.14
N ALA A 87 28.52 11.12 9.83
CA ALA A 87 27.09 11.30 9.58
C ALA A 87 26.84 12.33 8.47
N THR A 88 27.70 13.34 8.34
CA THR A 88 27.59 14.39 7.33
C THR A 88 28.83 14.44 6.45
N ARG A 89 28.66 14.97 5.24
CA ARG A 89 29.84 15.35 4.44
C ARG A 89 30.59 16.48 5.15
N PRO A 90 31.92 16.49 5.12
CA PRO A 90 32.69 17.62 5.63
C PRO A 90 32.37 18.90 4.86
N ALA A 91 31.98 19.94 5.61
CA ALA A 91 31.75 21.28 5.11
C ALA A 91 33.01 22.12 5.28
N PHE A 92 33.23 23.00 4.32
CA PHE A 92 34.30 23.99 4.32
C PHE A 92 33.73 25.34 4.78
N GLU A 93 34.35 25.93 5.79
CA GLU A 93 34.09 27.31 6.22
C GLU A 93 35.38 28.11 6.07
N GLU A 94 35.31 29.27 5.40
CA GLU A 94 36.45 30.17 5.28
C GLU A 94 36.84 30.74 6.65
N ASN A 95 38.15 30.88 6.90
CA ASN A 95 38.66 31.52 8.11
C ASN A 95 39.61 32.67 7.74
N GLY A 96 39.01 33.78 7.32
CA GLY A 96 39.69 34.96 6.78
C GLY A 96 39.76 34.94 5.25
N GLU A 97 40.41 35.94 4.68
CA GLU A 97 40.59 36.07 3.23
C GLU A 97 41.58 35.04 2.70
N ILE A 98 41.22 34.37 1.59
CA ILE A 98 42.06 33.37 0.92
C ILE A 98 42.63 33.97 -0.36
N GLU A 99 43.93 34.30 -0.33
CA GLU A 99 44.64 34.96 -1.43
C GLU A 99 45.81 34.11 -1.97
N PRO A 100 46.14 34.20 -3.28
CA PRO A 100 47.18 33.38 -3.92
C PRO A 100 48.58 33.43 -3.29
N ASP A 101 48.94 34.58 -2.71
CA ASP A 101 50.31 34.88 -2.27
C ASP A 101 50.44 35.05 -0.75
N LYS A 102 49.45 34.55 0.02
CA LYS A 102 49.41 34.66 1.48
C LYS A 102 49.20 33.29 2.13
N ASP A 103 49.61 33.19 3.39
CA ASP A 103 49.16 32.11 4.26
C ASP A 103 47.64 32.20 4.42
N PHE A 104 46.96 31.07 4.47
CA PHE A 104 45.54 31.05 4.75
C PHE A 104 45.15 29.91 5.68
N SER A 105 43.95 30.04 6.24
CA SER A 105 43.36 28.97 7.03
C SER A 105 41.87 28.82 6.72
N PHE A 106 41.36 27.64 6.97
CA PHE A 106 39.94 27.33 6.84
C PHE A 106 39.54 26.34 7.93
N PHE A 107 38.23 26.19 8.11
CA PHE A 107 37.69 25.16 8.97
C PHE A 107 37.05 24.03 8.17
N LEU A 108 37.31 22.82 8.63
CA LEU A 108 36.62 21.62 8.22
C LEU A 108 35.61 21.24 9.31
N VAL A 109 34.32 21.23 8.98
CA VAL A 109 33.23 20.96 9.92
C VAL A 109 32.45 19.74 9.48
N PHE A 110 32.27 18.77 10.37
CA PHE A 110 31.46 17.58 10.11
C PHE A 110 30.87 17.04 11.40
N GLU A 111 29.82 16.23 11.26
CA GLU A 111 29.22 15.48 12.35
C GLU A 111 29.51 14.00 12.21
N LEU A 112 29.80 13.36 13.34
CA LEU A 112 30.05 11.94 13.45
C LEU A 112 28.74 11.16 13.52
N TRP A 113 28.81 9.91 13.08
CA TRP A 113 27.79 8.92 13.34
C TRP A 113 27.63 8.74 14.86
N PRO A 114 26.40 8.71 15.39
CA PRO A 114 26.20 8.58 16.82
C PRO A 114 26.61 7.19 17.32
N GLU A 115 27.27 7.14 18.47
CA GLU A 115 27.49 5.90 19.20
C GLU A 115 26.19 5.47 19.89
N ILE A 116 25.61 4.37 19.41
CA ILE A 116 24.37 3.83 19.95
C ILE A 116 24.73 2.85 21.08
N PRO A 117 24.27 3.10 22.33
CA PRO A 117 24.56 2.20 23.43
C PRO A 117 23.91 0.83 23.22
N GLU A 118 24.44 -0.20 23.85
CA GLU A 118 23.83 -1.52 23.78
C GLU A 118 22.41 -1.51 24.36
N ILE A 119 21.45 -1.89 23.51
CA ILE A 119 20.03 -1.95 23.86
C ILE A 119 19.79 -3.11 24.83
N LYS A 120 19.29 -2.79 26.03
CA LYS A 120 18.97 -3.78 27.07
C LYS A 120 17.54 -4.31 26.90
N TYR A 121 17.36 -5.25 25.98
CA TYR A 121 16.03 -5.83 25.67
C TYR A 121 15.32 -6.44 26.89
N SER A 122 16.07 -6.94 27.88
CA SER A 122 15.52 -7.52 29.11
C SER A 122 14.73 -6.54 29.98
N LYS A 123 14.90 -5.23 29.78
CA LYS A 123 14.13 -4.18 30.49
C LYS A 123 12.82 -3.82 29.81
N ILE A 124 12.62 -4.26 28.56
CA ILE A 124 11.42 -3.99 27.78
C ILE A 124 10.37 -5.02 28.18
N SER A 125 9.30 -4.56 28.81
CA SER A 125 8.18 -5.41 29.21
C SER A 125 6.97 -5.07 28.35
N VAL A 126 6.42 -6.09 27.70
CA VAL A 126 5.27 -5.95 26.82
C VAL A 126 4.15 -6.81 27.39
N THR A 127 3.03 -6.18 27.73
CA THR A 127 1.84 -6.95 28.11
C THR A 127 1.24 -7.51 26.82
N LYS A 128 1.30 -8.83 26.67
CA LYS A 128 0.55 -9.56 25.64
C LYS A 128 -0.79 -9.98 26.25
N PRO A 129 -1.89 -9.25 25.99
CA PRO A 129 -3.18 -9.69 26.50
C PRO A 129 -3.51 -11.05 25.87
N LEU A 130 -3.93 -12.02 26.67
CA LEU A 130 -4.38 -13.32 26.15
C LEU A 130 -5.89 -13.22 25.97
N VAL A 131 -6.35 -13.04 24.72
CA VAL A 131 -7.77 -13.25 24.43
C VAL A 131 -7.97 -14.74 24.24
N LYS A 132 -8.65 -15.34 25.22
CA LYS A 132 -9.25 -16.66 25.08
C LYS A 132 -10.71 -16.41 24.74
N MET A 133 -11.15 -16.95 23.62
CA MET A 133 -12.57 -17.00 23.32
C MET A 133 -13.28 -17.76 24.44
N THR A 134 -14.32 -17.15 24.98
CA THR A 134 -15.22 -17.77 25.94
C THR A 134 -16.08 -18.83 25.25
N GLU A 135 -16.60 -19.80 25.99
CA GLU A 135 -17.56 -20.76 25.43
C GLU A 135 -18.80 -20.08 24.85
N GLN A 136 -19.21 -18.96 25.45
CA GLN A 136 -20.33 -18.16 24.94
C GLN A 136 -20.03 -17.61 23.55
N GLU A 137 -18.88 -16.97 23.34
CA GLU A 137 -18.49 -16.46 22.02
C GLU A 137 -18.34 -17.58 20.98
N ILE A 138 -17.84 -18.76 21.38
CA ILE A 138 -17.77 -19.94 20.49
C ILE A 138 -19.17 -20.39 20.09
N ASN A 139 -20.10 -20.48 21.05
CA ASN A 139 -21.48 -20.88 20.78
C ASN A 139 -22.21 -19.84 19.93
N GLU A 140 -21.95 -18.55 20.11
CA GLU A 140 -22.47 -17.48 19.25
C GLU A 140 -21.97 -17.63 17.80
N GLN A 141 -20.68 -17.91 17.59
CA GLN A 141 -20.16 -18.19 16.24
C GLN A 141 -20.77 -19.45 15.63
N LEU A 142 -20.93 -20.53 16.40
CA LEU A 142 -21.59 -21.74 15.96
C LEU A 142 -23.06 -21.49 15.59
N SER A 143 -23.77 -20.66 16.36
CA SER A 143 -25.14 -20.25 16.05
C SER A 143 -25.20 -19.44 14.76
N ILE A 144 -24.27 -18.51 14.54
CA ILE A 144 -24.20 -17.75 13.28
C ILE A 144 -23.90 -18.69 12.10
N MET A 145 -23.03 -19.68 12.27
CA MET A 145 -22.73 -20.68 11.25
C MET A 145 -23.94 -21.57 10.94
N ALA A 146 -24.66 -22.03 11.97
CA ALA A 146 -25.89 -22.80 11.82
C ALA A 146 -26.99 -21.98 11.13
N ASP A 147 -27.18 -20.72 11.52
CA ASP A 147 -28.17 -19.82 10.93
C ASP A 147 -27.90 -19.52 9.44
N ARG A 148 -26.63 -19.56 9.00
CA ARG A 148 -26.27 -19.45 7.57
C ARG A 148 -26.60 -20.69 6.76
N LEU A 149 -26.66 -21.86 7.39
CA LEU A 149 -27.06 -23.13 6.77
C LEU A 149 -28.56 -23.41 6.94
N ALA A 150 -29.29 -22.50 7.60
CA ALA A 150 -30.70 -22.69 7.86
C ALA A 150 -31.50 -22.84 6.58
N LYS A 151 -32.42 -23.80 6.59
CA LYS A 151 -33.36 -24.01 5.49
C LYS A 151 -34.62 -23.20 5.76
N LEU A 152 -35.22 -22.70 4.69
CA LEU A 152 -36.51 -22.05 4.74
C LEU A 152 -37.58 -23.12 4.57
N GLU A 153 -38.37 -23.35 5.61
CA GLU A 153 -39.56 -24.20 5.55
C GLU A 153 -40.78 -23.30 5.43
N LYS A 154 -41.59 -23.54 4.41
CA LYS A 154 -42.84 -22.81 4.22
C LYS A 154 -43.79 -23.11 5.37
N ILE A 155 -44.42 -22.07 5.92
CA ILE A 155 -45.49 -22.20 6.90
C ILE A 155 -46.79 -22.39 6.11
N GLU A 156 -47.37 -23.60 6.20
CA GLU A 156 -48.61 -23.95 5.48
C GLU A 156 -49.88 -23.38 6.14
N ASP A 157 -49.79 -22.94 7.39
CA ASP A 157 -50.90 -22.29 8.09
C ASP A 157 -51.09 -20.87 7.55
N LEU A 158 -52.11 -20.68 6.71
CA LEU A 158 -52.48 -19.38 6.16
C LEU A 158 -52.97 -18.39 7.22
N GLU A 159 -53.37 -18.85 8.41
CA GLU A 159 -53.77 -18.00 9.52
C GLU A 159 -52.59 -17.50 10.36
N HIS A 160 -51.38 -18.03 10.12
CA HIS A 160 -50.16 -17.60 10.80
C HIS A 160 -49.87 -16.12 10.52
N LYS A 161 -49.76 -15.36 11.60
CA LYS A 161 -49.36 -13.95 11.56
C LYS A 161 -47.84 -13.86 11.63
N SER A 162 -47.24 -13.18 10.66
CA SER A 162 -45.82 -12.90 10.60
C SER A 162 -45.30 -12.32 11.92
N LYS A 163 -44.11 -12.76 12.33
CA LYS A 163 -43.42 -12.27 13.51
C LYS A 163 -41.93 -12.15 13.24
N LEU A 164 -41.21 -11.50 14.14
CA LEU A 164 -39.74 -11.41 14.06
C LEU A 164 -39.12 -12.81 13.86
N LYS A 165 -38.09 -12.86 13.01
CA LYS A 165 -37.41 -14.07 12.50
C LYS A 165 -38.18 -14.93 11.50
N ASP A 166 -39.43 -14.62 11.17
CA ASP A 166 -40.04 -15.20 9.97
C ASP A 166 -39.40 -14.61 8.72
N VAL A 167 -39.37 -15.40 7.65
CA VAL A 167 -38.87 -14.98 6.33
C VAL A 167 -40.06 -14.84 5.38
N LEU A 168 -40.38 -13.60 5.03
CA LEU A 168 -41.45 -13.30 4.09
C LEU A 168 -40.93 -13.39 2.67
N ASP A 169 -41.66 -14.10 1.83
CA ASP A 169 -41.57 -13.99 0.38
C ASP A 169 -42.53 -12.88 -0.05
N ILE A 170 -41.99 -11.74 -0.49
CA ILE A 170 -42.76 -10.53 -0.78
C ILE A 170 -42.57 -10.03 -2.20
N ASP A 171 -43.65 -9.47 -2.75
CA ASP A 171 -43.57 -8.53 -3.86
C ASP A 171 -43.72 -7.13 -3.28
N TYR A 172 -42.95 -6.15 -3.75
CA TYR A 172 -43.15 -4.77 -3.33
C TYR A 172 -42.98 -3.77 -4.46
N SER A 173 -43.63 -2.62 -4.31
CA SER A 173 -43.59 -1.52 -5.25
C SER A 173 -43.52 -0.17 -4.53
N GLY A 174 -42.35 0.46 -4.59
CA GLY A 174 -42.00 1.69 -3.92
C GLY A 174 -42.29 2.93 -4.75
N LYS A 175 -42.93 3.92 -4.14
CA LYS A 175 -43.32 5.19 -4.74
C LYS A 175 -42.88 6.36 -3.86
N ILE A 176 -42.39 7.42 -4.50
CA ILE A 176 -42.19 8.75 -3.89
C ILE A 176 -43.11 9.69 -4.64
N ASP A 177 -43.94 10.47 -3.92
CA ASP A 177 -44.93 11.36 -4.52
C ASP A 177 -45.83 10.66 -5.56
N ASN A 178 -46.21 9.41 -5.29
CA ASN A 178 -46.98 8.51 -6.17
C ASN A 178 -46.28 8.09 -7.49
N ILE A 179 -45.00 8.38 -7.65
CA ILE A 179 -44.19 7.98 -8.82
C ILE A 179 -43.26 6.83 -8.42
N LEU A 180 -43.25 5.75 -9.22
CA LEU A 180 -42.30 4.66 -9.05
C LEU A 180 -40.88 5.15 -9.27
N PHE A 181 -39.97 4.77 -8.38
CA PHE A 181 -38.54 5.07 -8.54
C PHE A 181 -37.75 3.81 -8.91
N ALA A 182 -36.63 4.02 -9.60
CA ALA A 182 -35.76 2.92 -10.05
C ALA A 182 -35.18 2.16 -8.84
N GLY A 183 -35.24 0.83 -8.87
CA GLY A 183 -34.82 -0.03 -7.76
C GLY A 183 -35.85 -0.15 -6.61
N GLY A 184 -37.01 0.51 -6.72
CA GLY A 184 -38.09 0.44 -5.73
C GLY A 184 -39.04 -0.74 -5.88
N THR A 185 -38.84 -1.63 -6.84
CA THR A 185 -39.75 -2.76 -7.13
C THR A 185 -39.01 -4.08 -7.15
N ALA A 186 -39.56 -5.10 -6.49
CA ALA A 186 -39.07 -6.48 -6.59
C ALA A 186 -40.22 -7.49 -6.49
N THR A 187 -39.98 -8.69 -7.00
CA THR A 187 -40.91 -9.83 -6.91
C THR A 187 -40.19 -11.04 -6.33
N ASN A 188 -40.90 -11.85 -5.56
CA ASN A 188 -40.38 -13.02 -4.86
C ASN A 188 -39.14 -12.73 -3.99
N GLN A 189 -39.12 -11.55 -3.36
CA GLN A 189 -38.00 -11.14 -2.52
C GLN A 189 -38.14 -11.76 -1.14
N MET A 190 -37.11 -12.51 -0.71
CA MET A 190 -37.04 -13.03 0.65
C MET A 190 -36.58 -11.95 1.62
N LEU A 191 -37.36 -11.73 2.69
CA LEU A 191 -37.09 -10.76 3.74
C LEU A 191 -37.25 -11.42 5.12
N GLU A 192 -36.15 -11.57 5.85
CA GLU A 192 -36.17 -11.98 7.26
C GLU A 192 -36.54 -10.78 8.14
N LEU A 193 -37.63 -10.88 8.90
CA LEU A 193 -38.10 -9.79 9.76
C LEU A 193 -37.18 -9.60 10.98
N GLY A 194 -36.65 -8.39 11.13
CA GLY A 194 -35.68 -8.02 12.16
C GLY A 194 -34.21 -8.20 11.72
N SER A 195 -33.96 -8.46 10.44
CA SER A 195 -32.62 -8.58 9.87
C SER A 195 -31.94 -7.23 9.67
N ASN A 196 -32.72 -6.14 9.61
CA ASN A 196 -32.26 -4.80 9.22
C ASN A 196 -31.57 -4.80 7.84
N SER A 197 -32.02 -5.68 6.95
CA SER A 197 -31.53 -5.74 5.57
C SER A 197 -32.23 -4.72 4.68
N PHE A 198 -33.38 -4.21 5.13
CA PHE A 198 -34.15 -3.14 4.48
C PHE A 198 -33.98 -1.80 5.22
N ILE A 199 -34.58 -0.75 4.65
CA ILE A 199 -34.56 0.60 5.22
C ILE A 199 -35.21 0.57 6.62
N PRO A 200 -34.63 1.24 7.63
CA PRO A 200 -35.19 1.27 8.98
C PRO A 200 -36.68 1.63 9.00
N GLY A 201 -37.49 0.89 9.77
CA GLY A 201 -38.93 1.07 9.84
C GLY A 201 -39.74 0.25 8.83
N PHE A 202 -39.09 -0.37 7.84
CA PHE A 202 -39.77 -1.19 6.83
C PHE A 202 -40.26 -2.54 7.40
N GLU A 203 -39.37 -3.27 8.06
CA GLU A 203 -39.59 -4.65 8.49
C GLU A 203 -40.61 -4.72 9.64
N GLU A 204 -40.60 -3.75 10.55
CA GLU A 204 -41.47 -3.69 11.72
C GLU A 204 -42.95 -3.55 11.33
N GLN A 205 -43.22 -2.89 10.19
CA GLN A 205 -44.58 -2.70 9.65
C GLN A 205 -45.14 -3.95 8.97
N LEU A 206 -44.33 -4.98 8.75
CA LEU A 206 -44.76 -6.25 8.16
C LEU A 206 -45.00 -7.34 9.20
N VAL A 207 -44.89 -7.02 10.50
CA VAL A 207 -45.22 -7.92 11.61
C VAL A 207 -46.74 -7.95 11.84
N GLY A 208 -47.31 -9.14 12.01
CA GLY A 208 -48.71 -9.37 12.35
C GLY A 208 -49.63 -9.67 11.15
N TYR A 209 -49.08 -9.75 9.94
CA TYR A 209 -49.79 -9.96 8.69
C TYR A 209 -49.70 -11.41 8.21
N LYS A 210 -50.65 -11.83 7.38
CA LYS A 210 -50.79 -13.20 6.89
C LYS A 210 -50.32 -13.33 5.45
N VAL A 211 -50.23 -14.58 5.01
CA VAL A 211 -50.09 -14.92 3.60
C VAL A 211 -51.23 -14.27 2.79
N HIS A 212 -50.87 -13.66 1.66
CA HIS A 212 -51.74 -12.91 0.73
C HIS A 212 -52.25 -11.55 1.21
N ASP A 213 -51.86 -11.08 2.40
CA ASP A 213 -52.14 -9.70 2.80
C ASP A 213 -51.37 -8.71 1.92
N GLU A 214 -52.02 -7.58 1.62
CA GLU A 214 -51.43 -6.41 0.98
C GLU A 214 -51.29 -5.29 2.03
N VAL A 215 -50.07 -4.78 2.19
CA VAL A 215 -49.69 -3.84 3.24
C VAL A 215 -49.02 -2.64 2.60
N VAL A 216 -49.45 -1.44 2.98
CA VAL A 216 -48.76 -0.20 2.58
C VAL A 216 -47.78 0.20 3.68
N VAL A 217 -46.48 0.02 3.40
CA VAL A 217 -45.40 0.36 4.31
C VAL A 217 -44.91 1.78 4.00
N SER A 218 -44.88 2.66 5.01
CA SER A 218 -44.39 4.04 4.85
C SER A 218 -43.07 4.21 5.58
N VAL A 219 -42.00 4.61 4.87
CA VAL A 219 -40.67 4.79 5.44
C VAL A 219 -40.04 6.09 4.97
N LYS A 220 -39.05 6.56 5.72
CA LYS A 220 -38.19 7.68 5.32
C LYS A 220 -36.79 7.15 5.07
N PHE A 221 -36.23 7.48 3.92
CA PHE A 221 -34.85 7.15 3.61
C PHE A 221 -33.88 7.92 4.53
N PRO A 222 -32.80 7.30 5.03
CA PRO A 222 -31.78 7.98 5.82
C PRO A 222 -31.14 9.17 5.07
N ASP A 223 -30.66 10.16 5.82
CA ASP A 223 -29.98 11.33 5.24
C ASP A 223 -28.61 10.96 4.62
N ASP A 224 -28.03 9.84 5.05
CA ASP A 224 -26.76 9.28 4.58
C ASP A 224 -26.96 8.13 3.55
N TYR A 225 -28.17 7.96 3.01
CA TYR A 225 -28.46 6.90 2.04
C TYR A 225 -27.63 7.04 0.76
N HIS A 226 -27.18 5.92 0.18
CA HIS A 226 -26.24 5.93 -0.94
C HIS A 226 -26.76 6.61 -2.23
N SER A 227 -28.08 6.69 -2.41
CA SER A 227 -28.71 7.37 -3.54
C SER A 227 -29.11 8.80 -3.17
N GLU A 228 -28.44 9.79 -3.78
CA GLU A 228 -28.73 11.23 -3.60
C GLU A 228 -30.19 11.58 -3.86
N GLU A 229 -30.84 10.90 -4.80
CA GLU A 229 -32.22 11.16 -5.18
C GLU A 229 -33.24 10.63 -4.16
N LEU A 230 -32.83 9.72 -3.27
CA LEU A 230 -33.70 9.10 -2.27
C LEU A 230 -33.42 9.63 -0.85
N LYS A 231 -32.23 10.19 -0.58
CA LYS A 231 -31.82 10.72 0.73
C LYS A 231 -32.91 11.59 1.37
N GLY A 232 -33.28 11.24 2.61
CA GLY A 232 -34.23 12.00 3.41
C GLY A 232 -35.66 12.06 2.87
N LYS A 233 -36.00 11.37 1.76
CA LYS A 233 -37.35 11.39 1.19
C LYS A 233 -38.27 10.37 1.85
N ASP A 234 -39.54 10.71 1.93
CA ASP A 234 -40.60 9.80 2.36
C ASP A 234 -41.05 8.94 1.17
N ALA A 235 -41.19 7.64 1.38
CA ALA A 235 -41.62 6.68 0.37
C ALA A 235 -42.70 5.74 0.92
N LYS A 236 -43.59 5.31 0.03
CA LYS A 236 -44.61 4.30 0.31
C LYS A 236 -44.37 3.08 -0.54
N PHE A 237 -44.44 1.91 0.07
CA PHE A 237 -44.28 0.63 -0.58
C PHE A 237 -45.59 -0.15 -0.48
N ASP A 238 -46.16 -0.48 -1.62
CA ASP A 238 -47.24 -1.47 -1.69
C ASP A 238 -46.58 -2.84 -1.64
N VAL A 239 -46.74 -3.57 -0.52
CA VAL A 239 -46.11 -4.87 -0.27
C VAL A 239 -47.17 -5.95 -0.26
N LYS A 240 -46.97 -7.03 -1.01
CA LYS A 240 -47.80 -8.22 -0.99
C LYS A 240 -47.01 -9.38 -0.41
N ILE A 241 -47.58 -10.08 0.56
CA ILE A 241 -46.96 -11.26 1.17
C ILE A 241 -47.38 -12.50 0.37
N ASN A 242 -46.46 -13.09 -0.38
CA ASN A 242 -46.73 -14.28 -1.17
C ASN A 242 -46.76 -15.52 -0.29
N HIS A 243 -45.72 -15.72 0.53
CA HIS A 243 -45.56 -16.84 1.44
C HIS A 243 -44.80 -16.41 2.71
N ILE A 244 -45.02 -17.14 3.81
CA ILE A 244 -44.24 -16.98 5.04
C ILE A 244 -43.46 -18.27 5.25
N HIS A 245 -42.17 -18.14 5.51
CA HIS A 245 -41.28 -19.24 5.84
C HIS A 245 -40.77 -19.09 7.26
N LYS A 246 -40.56 -20.22 7.95
CA LYS A 246 -39.75 -20.27 9.16
C LYS A 246 -38.33 -20.70 8.80
N LYS A 247 -37.37 -20.10 9.47
CA LYS A 247 -35.96 -20.48 9.35
C LYS A 247 -35.69 -21.67 10.29
N VAL A 248 -35.22 -22.78 9.72
CA VAL A 248 -34.87 -23.99 10.46
C VAL A 248 -33.37 -24.19 10.37
N SER A 249 -32.66 -23.71 11.39
CA SER A 249 -31.22 -23.88 11.54
C SER A 249 -30.90 -25.32 11.96
N PRO A 250 -29.82 -25.93 11.43
CA PRO A 250 -29.36 -27.22 11.92
C PRO A 250 -29.01 -27.16 13.41
N GLU A 251 -29.21 -28.27 14.12
CA GLU A 251 -28.76 -28.38 15.51
C GLU A 251 -27.23 -28.31 15.60
N ILE A 252 -26.71 -27.65 16.64
CA ILE A 252 -25.27 -27.53 16.87
C ILE A 252 -24.75 -28.84 17.45
N ASN A 253 -24.40 -29.78 16.56
CA ASN A 253 -23.90 -31.12 16.87
C ASN A 253 -22.83 -31.56 15.85
N ASP A 254 -22.41 -32.83 15.92
CA ASP A 254 -21.41 -33.38 14.99
C ASP A 254 -21.88 -33.41 13.54
N ASP A 255 -23.19 -33.39 13.28
CA ASP A 255 -23.72 -33.37 11.91
C ASP A 255 -23.62 -31.99 11.27
N LEU A 256 -23.82 -30.91 12.06
CA LEU A 256 -23.48 -29.54 11.62
C LEU A 256 -21.99 -29.44 11.27
N ALA A 257 -21.12 -30.04 12.08
CA ALA A 257 -19.69 -30.05 11.81
C ALA A 257 -19.36 -30.74 10.48
N LYS A 258 -19.95 -31.91 10.22
CA LYS A 258 -19.79 -32.63 8.94
C LYS A 258 -20.31 -31.84 7.75
N GLU A 259 -21.44 -31.14 7.89
CA GLU A 259 -21.97 -30.25 6.85
C GLU A 259 -20.99 -29.11 6.51
N LEU A 260 -20.30 -28.61 7.54
CA LEU A 260 -19.21 -27.63 7.41
C LEU A 260 -17.84 -28.24 7.05
N LYS A 261 -17.80 -29.55 6.75
CA LYS A 261 -16.62 -30.33 6.36
C LYS A 261 -15.57 -30.48 7.46
N GLU A 262 -16.02 -30.56 8.72
CA GLU A 262 -15.21 -30.90 9.89
C GLU A 262 -15.59 -32.29 10.42
N GLU A 263 -14.67 -32.95 11.13
CA GLU A 263 -14.86 -34.32 11.61
C GLU A 263 -15.83 -34.42 12.80
N SER A 264 -15.86 -33.41 13.66
CA SER A 264 -16.68 -33.34 14.86
C SER A 264 -16.96 -31.90 15.29
N LEU A 265 -17.96 -31.70 16.15
CA LEU A 265 -18.23 -30.40 16.76
C LEU A 265 -17.03 -29.89 17.56
N GLU A 266 -16.28 -30.80 18.19
CA GLU A 266 -15.09 -30.43 18.95
C GLU A 266 -13.99 -29.88 18.02
N ASN A 267 -13.75 -30.54 16.87
CA ASN A 267 -12.81 -30.04 15.85
C ASN A 267 -13.24 -28.67 15.33
N LEU A 268 -14.55 -28.47 15.10
CA LEU A 268 -15.09 -27.18 14.64
C LEU A 268 -14.89 -26.08 15.69
N LYS A 269 -15.16 -26.37 16.97
CA LYS A 269 -14.90 -25.45 18.09
C LYS A 269 -13.42 -25.09 18.21
N GLU A 270 -12.54 -26.08 18.11
CA GLU A 270 -11.10 -25.85 18.14
C GLU A 270 -10.65 -24.98 16.96
N LYS A 271 -11.18 -25.21 15.77
CA LYS A 271 -10.88 -24.41 14.57
C LYS A 271 -11.35 -22.96 14.71
N ILE A 272 -12.55 -22.73 15.25
CA ILE A 272 -13.07 -21.38 15.57
C ILE A 272 -12.11 -20.68 16.54
N LYS A 273 -11.70 -21.37 17.61
CA LYS A 273 -10.77 -20.85 18.62
C LYS A 273 -9.40 -20.52 18.04
N ASN A 274 -8.86 -21.39 17.19
CA ASN A 274 -7.56 -21.20 16.55
C ASN A 274 -7.60 -20.01 15.60
N ARG A 275 -8.64 -19.88 14.76
CA ARG A 275 -8.81 -18.73 13.87
C ARG A 275 -8.92 -17.42 14.64
N ALA A 276 -9.76 -17.38 15.68
CA ALA A 276 -9.89 -16.19 16.53
C ALA A 276 -8.55 -15.84 17.20
N SER A 277 -7.81 -16.84 17.66
CA SER A 277 -6.46 -16.67 18.23
C SER A 277 -5.47 -16.08 17.21
N GLU A 278 -5.48 -16.56 15.96
CA GLU A 278 -4.62 -16.05 14.89
C GLU A 278 -4.94 -14.60 14.51
N GLU A 279 -6.22 -14.29 14.30
CA GLU A 279 -6.70 -12.93 14.00
C GLU A 279 -6.31 -11.98 15.13
N TYR A 280 -6.51 -12.41 16.38
CA TYR A 280 -6.12 -11.67 17.57
C TYR A 280 -4.61 -11.50 17.70
N ILE A 281 -3.79 -12.54 17.48
CA ILE A 281 -2.32 -12.45 17.49
C ILE A 281 -1.84 -11.47 16.42
N SER A 282 -2.47 -11.45 15.24
CA SER A 282 -2.15 -10.51 14.17
C SER A 282 -2.46 -9.07 14.56
N ALA A 283 -3.67 -8.82 15.09
CA ALA A 283 -4.07 -7.52 15.62
C ALA A 283 -3.14 -7.05 16.75
N LEU A 284 -2.78 -7.95 17.67
CA LEU A 284 -1.81 -7.67 18.72
C LEU A 284 -0.44 -7.34 18.18
N LYS A 285 0.08 -8.05 17.19
CA LYS A 285 1.38 -7.71 16.59
C LYS A 285 1.35 -6.29 16.00
N SER A 286 0.25 -5.91 15.34
CA SER A 286 0.06 -4.57 14.78
C SER A 286 0.08 -3.48 15.86
N ILE A 287 -0.49 -3.76 17.04
CA ILE A 287 -0.54 -2.81 18.16
C ILE A 287 0.76 -2.80 18.97
N LEU A 288 1.30 -3.98 19.27
CA LEU A 288 2.45 -4.14 20.16
C LEU A 288 3.74 -3.72 19.46
N ARG A 289 3.94 -4.04 18.18
CA ARG A 289 5.21 -3.74 17.48
C ARG A 289 5.57 -2.25 17.52
N PRO A 290 4.66 -1.29 17.19
CA PRO A 290 4.94 0.13 17.36
C PRO A 290 5.25 0.53 18.79
N ARG A 291 4.55 -0.04 19.78
CA ARG A 291 4.77 0.23 21.21
C ARG A 291 6.14 -0.24 21.69
N VAL A 292 6.55 -1.45 21.30
CA VAL A 292 7.88 -1.98 21.61
C VAL A 292 8.96 -1.07 21.02
N ILE A 293 8.79 -0.70 19.75
CA ILE A 293 9.71 0.19 19.05
C ILE A 293 9.79 1.55 19.76
N GLU A 294 8.64 2.14 20.10
CA GLU A 294 8.60 3.43 20.79
C GLU A 294 9.26 3.35 22.16
N GLN A 295 9.02 2.27 22.92
CA GLN A 295 9.70 2.06 24.19
C GLN A 295 11.22 1.96 24.01
N ILE A 296 11.69 1.23 23.00
CA ILE A 296 13.13 1.18 22.68
C ILE A 296 13.66 2.58 22.39
N VAL A 297 12.97 3.35 21.55
CA VAL A 297 13.40 4.72 21.19
C VAL A 297 13.48 5.61 22.42
N ASN A 298 12.50 5.53 23.32
CA ASN A 298 12.44 6.35 24.52
C ASN A 298 13.48 5.92 25.59
N ASP A 299 13.72 4.61 25.73
CA ASP A 299 14.65 4.05 26.72
C ASP A 299 16.13 4.20 26.30
N ASN A 300 16.39 4.50 25.03
CA ASN A 300 17.74 4.62 24.47
C ASN A 300 18.00 6.04 23.96
N ASN A 301 18.45 6.90 24.89
CA ASN A 301 18.89 8.24 24.56
C ASN A 301 20.37 8.26 24.14
N PHE A 302 20.62 8.66 22.90
CA PHE A 302 21.94 8.93 22.32
C PHE A 302 21.93 10.29 21.59
N ASP A 303 23.08 10.91 21.41
CA ASP A 303 23.13 12.20 20.72
C ASP A 303 22.78 12.04 19.23
N LEU A 304 22.16 13.07 18.64
CA LEU A 304 21.80 13.10 17.22
C LEU A 304 22.61 14.20 16.51
N PRO A 305 23.05 13.99 15.27
CA PRO A 305 23.69 15.05 14.48
C PRO A 305 22.75 16.24 14.33
N GLU A 306 23.16 17.42 14.79
CA GLU A 306 22.31 18.61 14.90
C GLU A 306 21.84 19.08 13.52
N SER A 307 22.71 18.98 12.52
CA SER A 307 22.38 19.42 11.16
C SER A 307 21.31 18.53 10.50
N ILE A 308 21.37 17.22 10.75
CA ILE A 308 20.39 16.25 10.23
C ILE A 308 19.06 16.43 10.97
N LEU A 309 19.11 16.58 12.30
CA LEU A 309 17.91 16.81 13.11
C LEU A 309 17.21 18.13 12.71
N ALA A 310 17.97 19.20 12.49
CA ALA A 310 17.40 20.48 12.05
C ALA A 310 16.70 20.36 10.69
N LYS A 311 17.30 19.63 9.76
CA LYS A 311 16.69 19.36 8.44
C LYS A 311 15.40 18.55 8.57
N GLU A 312 15.41 17.45 9.33
CA GLU A 312 14.22 16.62 9.56
C GLU A 312 13.11 17.41 10.26
N ASN A 313 13.46 18.31 11.21
CA ASN A 313 12.52 19.19 11.89
C ASN A 313 11.82 20.13 10.91
N GLU A 314 12.57 20.78 10.02
CA GLU A 314 12.02 21.71 9.01
C GLU A 314 11.12 20.97 8.01
N GLU A 315 11.55 19.80 7.51
CA GLU A 315 10.74 18.98 6.61
C GLU A 315 9.44 18.54 7.28
N ARG A 316 9.50 18.06 8.54
CA ARG A 316 8.32 17.65 9.29
C ARG A 316 7.40 18.82 9.63
N LYS A 317 7.95 19.99 9.95
CA LYS A 317 7.19 21.22 10.19
C LYS A 317 6.40 21.61 8.94
N ASN A 318 7.03 21.62 7.77
CA ASN A 318 6.38 21.96 6.51
C ASN A 318 5.25 20.97 6.15
N ALA A 319 5.48 19.68 6.38
CA ALA A 319 4.46 18.63 6.23
C ALA A 319 3.25 18.88 7.16
N LEU A 320 3.50 19.15 8.44
CA LEU A 320 2.46 19.47 9.41
C LEU A 320 1.69 20.74 9.06
N ILE A 321 2.35 21.78 8.55
CA ILE A 321 1.67 23.01 8.09
C ILE A 321 0.70 22.68 6.97
N LYS A 322 1.11 21.88 5.99
CA LYS A 322 0.26 21.45 4.87
C LYS A 322 -0.93 20.59 5.35
N GLU A 323 -0.69 19.64 6.24
CA GLU A 323 -1.73 18.81 6.88
C GLU A 323 -2.70 19.67 7.71
N ASN A 324 -2.21 20.72 8.35
CA ASN A 324 -3.03 21.60 9.17
C ASN A 324 -3.96 22.47 8.33
N GLN A 325 -3.51 22.92 7.16
CA GLN A 325 -4.30 23.74 6.23
C GLN A 325 -5.51 22.99 5.63
N SER A 326 -5.46 21.66 5.56
CA SER A 326 -6.58 20.85 5.06
C SER A 326 -7.63 20.51 6.12
N LYS A 327 -7.40 20.88 7.39
CA LYS A 327 -8.33 20.61 8.50
C LYS A 327 -9.33 21.74 8.71
N PRO A 328 -10.55 21.44 9.21
CA PRO A 328 -11.50 22.45 9.66
C PRO A 328 -10.85 23.42 10.64
N GLU A 329 -11.19 24.71 10.58
CA GLU A 329 -10.56 25.79 11.36
C GLU A 329 -10.54 25.51 12.88
N LYS A 330 -11.56 24.80 13.39
CA LYS A 330 -11.66 24.39 14.81
C LYS A 330 -10.67 23.30 15.23
N GLU A 331 -10.07 22.60 14.28
CA GLU A 331 -9.13 21.49 14.49
C GLU A 331 -7.69 21.85 14.10
N GLN A 332 -7.46 23.09 13.66
CA GLN A 332 -6.14 23.56 13.29
C GLN A 332 -5.27 23.79 14.53
N LEU A 333 -4.05 23.26 14.46
CA LEU A 333 -2.99 23.48 15.44
C LEU A 333 -2.39 24.87 15.29
N SER A 334 -1.99 25.47 16.41
CA SER A 334 -1.18 26.70 16.41
C SER A 334 0.25 26.44 15.92
N GLU A 335 0.94 27.49 15.46
CA GLU A 335 2.34 27.38 15.04
C GLU A 335 3.25 26.79 16.13
N LYS A 336 2.99 27.16 17.40
CA LYS A 336 3.73 26.65 18.55
C LYS A 336 3.52 25.14 18.74
N GLU A 337 2.30 24.65 18.53
CA GLU A 337 1.98 23.22 18.61
C GLU A 337 2.59 22.45 17.44
N ILE A 338 2.56 23.02 16.23
CA ILE A 338 3.22 22.45 15.05
C ILE A 338 4.72 22.33 15.30
N ASN A 339 5.39 23.40 15.75
CA ASN A 339 6.82 23.38 16.04
C ASN A 339 7.18 22.35 17.11
N LYS A 340 6.38 22.25 18.18
CA LYS A 340 6.58 21.25 19.24
C LYS A 340 6.41 19.83 18.72
N LYS A 341 5.35 19.58 17.93
CA LYS A 341 5.07 18.27 17.35
C LYS A 341 6.15 17.86 16.34
N ALA A 342 6.58 18.78 15.47
CA ALA A 342 7.66 18.55 14.53
C ALA A 342 8.94 18.13 15.25
N SER A 343 9.35 18.89 16.27
CA SER A 343 10.56 18.58 17.05
C SER A 343 10.51 17.18 17.68
N VAL A 344 9.38 16.79 18.28
CA VAL A 344 9.23 15.47 18.91
C VAL A 344 9.21 14.35 17.87
N ASP A 345 8.45 14.54 16.79
CA ASP A 345 8.30 13.54 15.72
C ASP A 345 9.64 13.28 15.02
N SER A 346 10.38 14.35 14.69
CA SER A 346 11.67 14.27 14.01
C SER A 346 12.77 13.67 14.90
N GLU A 347 12.81 14.02 16.20
CA GLU A 347 13.74 13.37 17.13
C GLU A 347 13.47 11.86 17.22
N LYS A 348 12.21 11.46 17.43
CA LYS A 348 11.82 10.04 17.48
C LYS A 348 12.10 9.32 16.16
N GLY A 349 11.78 9.95 15.03
CA GLY A 349 11.97 9.40 13.69
C GLY A 349 13.44 9.17 13.38
N LEU A 350 14.29 10.14 13.69
CA LEU A 350 15.72 10.06 13.47
C LEU A 350 16.38 9.02 14.39
N ARG A 351 16.02 8.98 15.68
CA ARG A 351 16.46 7.90 16.60
C ARG A 351 16.09 6.52 16.07
N MET A 352 14.86 6.36 15.60
CA MET A 352 14.40 5.09 15.03
C MET A 352 15.21 4.70 13.78
N ALA A 353 15.55 5.65 12.92
CA ALA A 353 16.39 5.39 11.75
C ALA A 353 17.78 4.87 12.14
N TYR A 354 18.43 5.51 13.11
CA TYR A 354 19.72 5.08 13.64
C TYR A 354 19.65 3.70 14.32
N LEU A 355 18.60 3.43 15.12
CA LEU A 355 18.40 2.11 15.74
C LEU A 355 18.14 1.00 14.72
N LYS A 356 17.44 1.28 13.62
CA LYS A 356 17.29 0.33 12.51
C LYS A 356 18.63 -0.05 11.89
N ASN A 357 19.48 0.94 11.63
CA ASN A 357 20.82 0.68 11.10
C ASN A 357 21.67 -0.12 12.10
N TYR A 358 21.60 0.22 13.39
CA TYR A 358 22.24 -0.56 14.45
C TYR A 358 21.82 -2.04 14.43
N TRP A 359 20.52 -2.32 14.28
CA TRP A 359 20.04 -3.70 14.17
C TRP A 359 20.51 -4.40 12.91
N ASN A 360 20.48 -3.70 11.76
CA ASN A 360 20.96 -4.25 10.51
C ASN A 360 22.43 -4.65 10.61
N GLU A 361 23.29 -3.80 11.19
CA GLU A 361 24.71 -4.09 11.38
C GLU A 361 24.95 -5.20 12.43
N LYS A 362 24.31 -5.10 13.60
CA LYS A 362 24.49 -6.05 14.71
C LYS A 362 24.03 -7.46 14.36
N TYR A 363 22.90 -7.58 13.65
CA TYR A 363 22.29 -8.88 13.33
C TYR A 363 22.49 -9.31 11.88
N LYS A 364 23.18 -8.51 11.06
CA LYS A 364 23.39 -8.77 9.63
C LYS A 364 22.09 -9.11 8.91
N ILE A 365 21.09 -8.25 9.12
CA ILE A 365 19.77 -8.44 8.51
C ILE A 365 19.90 -8.13 7.02
N GLU A 366 19.73 -9.15 6.19
CA GLU A 366 19.68 -9.02 4.74
C GLU A 366 18.23 -9.05 4.26
N VAL A 367 17.82 -8.01 3.52
CA VAL A 367 16.56 -8.02 2.79
C VAL A 367 16.81 -8.73 1.47
N THR A 368 16.21 -9.90 1.28
CA THR A 368 16.36 -10.63 0.03
C THR A 368 15.45 -10.06 -1.05
N ASN A 369 15.76 -10.30 -2.32
CA ASN A 369 14.82 -10.00 -3.41
C ASN A 369 13.46 -10.68 -3.18
N SER A 370 13.46 -11.89 -2.60
CA SER A 370 12.23 -12.61 -2.29
C SER A 370 11.36 -11.89 -1.26
N ASP A 371 11.96 -11.29 -0.22
CA ASP A 371 11.23 -10.53 0.80
C ASP A 371 10.54 -9.32 0.20
N PHE A 372 11.22 -8.64 -0.73
CA PHE A 372 10.67 -7.48 -1.41
C PHE A 372 9.55 -7.85 -2.40
N GLU A 373 9.77 -8.86 -3.25
CA GLU A 373 8.75 -9.31 -4.20
C GLU A 373 7.49 -9.76 -3.45
N ARG A 374 7.66 -10.40 -2.29
CA ARG A 374 6.54 -10.75 -1.42
C ARG A 374 5.80 -9.52 -0.89
N GLU A 375 6.50 -8.50 -0.39
CA GLU A 375 5.87 -7.25 0.06
C GLU A 375 5.07 -6.58 -1.06
N VAL A 376 5.59 -6.56 -2.29
CA VAL A 376 4.87 -6.06 -3.46
C VAL A 376 3.61 -6.87 -3.74
N ILE A 377 3.71 -8.21 -3.69
CA ILE A 377 2.56 -9.11 -3.90
C ILE A 377 1.52 -8.92 -2.79
N GLU A 378 1.93 -8.88 -1.52
CA GLU A 378 1.06 -8.64 -0.37
C GLU A 378 0.37 -7.29 -0.47
N GLU A 379 1.09 -6.24 -0.83
CA GLU A 379 0.53 -4.92 -1.02
C GLU A 379 -0.44 -4.88 -2.21
N ALA A 380 -0.07 -5.50 -3.33
CA ALA A 380 -0.92 -5.64 -4.49
C ALA A 380 -2.21 -6.39 -4.13
N MET A 381 -2.14 -7.44 -3.30
CA MET A 381 -3.29 -8.24 -2.84
C MET A 381 -4.18 -7.49 -1.84
N GLN A 382 -3.58 -6.73 -0.91
CA GLN A 382 -4.32 -6.03 0.14
C GLN A 382 -4.96 -4.74 -0.36
N ASN A 383 -4.24 -3.98 -1.18
CA ASN A 383 -4.66 -2.62 -1.49
C ASN A 383 -5.42 -2.52 -2.79
N GLY A 384 -5.32 -3.43 -3.76
CA GLY A 384 -6.13 -3.37 -4.99
C GLY A 384 -5.90 -2.14 -5.90
N ILE A 385 -5.21 -1.10 -5.46
CA ILE A 385 -5.11 0.21 -6.14
C ILE A 385 -3.65 0.66 -6.22
N ASP A 386 -3.08 0.41 -7.39
CA ASP A 386 -1.98 1.15 -8.03
C ASP A 386 -2.34 2.61 -8.38
N GLY A 387 -3.36 3.21 -7.75
CA GLY A 387 -3.78 4.59 -8.00
C GLY A 387 -4.33 4.88 -9.41
N SER A 388 -4.43 3.89 -10.30
CA SER A 388 -4.76 4.09 -11.72
C SER A 388 -6.24 4.35 -12.02
N GLY A 389 -7.15 4.06 -11.08
CA GLY A 389 -8.59 4.29 -11.27
C GLY A 389 -9.38 3.05 -11.75
N LYS A 390 -8.78 1.86 -11.73
CA LYS A 390 -9.44 0.60 -12.16
C LYS A 390 -10.80 0.36 -11.51
N THR A 391 -10.91 0.44 -10.18
CA THR A 391 -12.16 0.19 -9.46
C THR A 391 -13.27 1.11 -9.97
N THR A 392 -12.96 2.39 -10.11
CA THR A 392 -13.87 3.39 -10.67
C THR A 392 -14.36 3.02 -12.06
N GLN A 393 -13.45 2.61 -12.95
CA GLN A 393 -13.82 2.22 -14.31
C GLN A 393 -14.61 0.90 -14.37
N ILE A 394 -14.30 -0.04 -13.47
CA ILE A 394 -15.06 -1.31 -13.32
C ILE A 394 -16.50 -1.01 -12.89
N ASP A 395 -16.68 -0.17 -11.89
CA ASP A 395 -18.01 0.19 -11.36
C ASP A 395 -18.85 0.90 -12.43
N ARG A 396 -18.24 1.85 -13.17
CA ARG A 396 -18.90 2.53 -14.29
C ARG A 396 -19.27 1.58 -15.42
N LEU A 397 -18.37 0.67 -15.78
CA LEU A 397 -18.62 -0.29 -16.84
C LEU A 397 -19.72 -1.28 -16.46
N ALA A 398 -19.77 -1.71 -15.19
CA ALA A 398 -20.86 -2.52 -14.67
C ALA A 398 -22.20 -1.75 -14.70
N GLY A 399 -22.21 -0.48 -14.29
CA GLY A 399 -23.38 0.39 -14.40
C GLY A 399 -23.85 0.55 -15.85
N PHE A 400 -22.93 0.70 -16.80
CA PHE A 400 -23.25 0.77 -18.22
C PHE A 400 -23.92 -0.52 -18.74
N PHE A 401 -23.39 -1.71 -18.41
CA PHE A 401 -24.03 -2.97 -18.80
C PHE A 401 -25.37 -3.19 -18.10
N SER A 402 -25.50 -2.76 -16.84
CA SER A 402 -26.77 -2.78 -16.13
C SER A 402 -27.83 -1.92 -16.85
N ASN A 403 -27.46 -0.73 -17.32
CA ASN A 403 -28.35 0.15 -18.09
C ASN A 403 -28.77 -0.47 -19.45
N LEU A 404 -27.97 -1.40 -19.98
CA LEU A 404 -28.29 -2.17 -21.17
C LEU A 404 -29.04 -3.48 -20.89
N ASN A 405 -29.48 -3.70 -19.65
CA ASN A 405 -30.09 -4.96 -19.19
C ASN A 405 -29.22 -6.19 -19.46
N LYS A 406 -27.88 -6.04 -19.42
CA LYS A 406 -26.93 -7.14 -19.53
C LYS A 406 -26.50 -7.59 -18.13
N PRO A 407 -26.86 -8.81 -17.69
CA PRO A 407 -26.40 -9.37 -16.43
C PRO A 407 -24.87 -9.30 -16.33
N THR A 408 -24.35 -8.80 -15.21
CA THR A 408 -22.90 -8.56 -15.05
C THR A 408 -22.38 -9.16 -13.76
N LEU A 409 -21.24 -9.84 -13.82
CA LEU A 409 -20.45 -10.31 -12.69
C LEU A 409 -19.21 -9.43 -12.57
N ILE A 410 -19.07 -8.71 -11.46
CA ILE A 410 -17.83 -8.04 -11.09
C ILE A 410 -17.04 -8.98 -10.18
N THR A 411 -15.75 -9.17 -10.48
CA THR A 411 -14.86 -9.95 -9.62
C THR A 411 -13.41 -9.45 -9.70
N SER A 412 -12.53 -9.95 -8.84
CA SER A 412 -11.11 -9.61 -8.81
C SER A 412 -10.29 -10.75 -8.24
N GLU A 413 -9.02 -10.83 -8.65
CA GLU A 413 -8.11 -11.87 -8.22
C GLU A 413 -6.92 -11.33 -7.40
N PRO A 414 -6.42 -12.09 -6.41
CA PRO A 414 -6.84 -13.45 -6.02
C PRO A 414 -8.19 -13.47 -5.26
N ALA A 415 -9.16 -14.25 -5.75
CA ALA A 415 -10.50 -14.32 -5.17
C ALA A 415 -10.58 -15.36 -4.04
N LYS A 416 -11.36 -15.05 -3.00
CA LYS A 416 -11.70 -16.01 -1.94
C LYS A 416 -12.93 -16.80 -2.38
N TYR A 417 -12.79 -18.11 -2.56
CA TYR A 417 -13.91 -18.98 -2.88
C TYR A 417 -14.00 -20.15 -1.90
N GLY A 418 -15.02 -20.10 -1.04
CA GLY A 418 -15.26 -21.09 0.00
C GLY A 418 -14.14 -21.19 1.04
N THR A 419 -14.28 -22.16 1.95
CA THR A 419 -13.34 -22.37 3.07
C THR A 419 -11.90 -22.64 2.60
N MET A 420 -11.74 -23.37 1.49
CA MET A 420 -10.42 -23.65 0.91
C MET A 420 -9.78 -22.39 0.33
N GLY A 421 -10.54 -21.57 -0.41
CA GLY A 421 -10.03 -20.33 -0.97
C GLY A 421 -9.67 -19.32 0.12
N ASP A 422 -10.48 -19.23 1.18
CA ASP A 422 -10.17 -18.42 2.36
C ASP A 422 -8.86 -18.84 3.02
N ALA A 423 -8.66 -20.14 3.23
CA ALA A 423 -7.46 -20.69 3.85
C ALA A 423 -6.22 -20.38 3.00
N ILE A 424 -6.26 -20.62 1.69
CA ILE A 424 -5.14 -20.35 0.78
C ILE A 424 -4.82 -18.85 0.72
N TYR A 425 -5.85 -17.99 0.63
CA TYR A 425 -5.65 -16.55 0.64
C TYR A 425 -4.95 -16.08 1.92
N ASN A 426 -5.35 -16.62 3.07
CA ASN A 426 -4.71 -16.31 4.36
C ASN A 426 -3.28 -16.84 4.43
N ILE A 427 -3.00 -18.03 3.88
CA ILE A 427 -1.63 -18.54 3.76
C ILE A 427 -0.77 -17.58 2.96
N ILE A 428 -1.22 -17.16 1.76
CA ILE A 428 -0.43 -16.21 0.95
C ILE A 428 -0.19 -14.90 1.71
N LYS A 429 -1.19 -14.41 2.47
CA LYS A 429 -1.09 -13.16 3.23
C LYS A 429 -0.17 -13.25 4.46
N GLN A 430 -0.02 -14.43 5.05
CA GLN A 430 0.62 -14.59 6.37
C GLN A 430 1.94 -15.36 6.33
N ASN A 431 2.21 -16.09 5.25
CA ASN A 431 3.31 -17.05 5.19
C ASN A 431 4.63 -16.37 4.80
N LYS A 432 5.60 -16.41 5.72
CA LYS A 432 6.96 -15.88 5.50
C LYS A 432 7.94 -16.90 4.92
N GLU A 433 7.54 -18.16 4.83
CA GLU A 433 8.39 -19.27 4.40
C GLU A 433 8.15 -19.67 2.93
N SER A 434 7.15 -19.09 2.25
CA SER A 434 6.84 -19.42 0.86
C SER A 434 7.92 -18.95 -0.11
N THR A 435 8.28 -19.77 -1.09
CA THR A 435 9.14 -19.31 -2.20
C THR A 435 8.29 -18.65 -3.30
N PRO A 436 8.86 -17.81 -4.18
CA PRO A 436 8.10 -17.18 -5.26
C PRO A 436 7.32 -18.16 -6.16
N ILE A 437 7.84 -19.37 -6.37
CA ILE A 437 7.14 -20.41 -7.13
C ILE A 437 5.98 -21.04 -6.33
N CYS A 438 6.11 -21.16 -5.00
CA CYS A 438 5.02 -21.57 -4.14
C CYS A 438 3.87 -20.55 -4.18
N ASP A 439 4.18 -19.26 -4.11
CA ASP A 439 3.17 -18.19 -4.20
C ASP A 439 2.43 -18.26 -5.54
N LEU A 440 3.15 -18.52 -6.64
CA LEU A 440 2.55 -18.73 -7.96
C LEU A 440 1.57 -19.91 -7.97
N PHE A 441 1.93 -21.05 -7.39
CA PHE A 441 1.04 -22.21 -7.29
C PHE A 441 -0.20 -21.94 -6.44
N LEU A 442 -0.05 -21.26 -5.30
CA LEU A 442 -1.17 -20.93 -4.42
C LEU A 442 -2.15 -19.95 -5.10
N VAL A 443 -1.63 -18.95 -5.82
CA VAL A 443 -2.44 -17.99 -6.59
C VAL A 443 -3.18 -18.68 -7.72
N TYR A 444 -2.53 -19.59 -8.47
CA TYR A 444 -3.22 -20.38 -9.49
C TYR A 444 -4.22 -21.38 -8.91
N THR A 445 -4.01 -21.84 -7.67
CA THR A 445 -5.03 -22.63 -6.97
C THR A 445 -6.28 -21.80 -6.71
N LEU A 446 -6.13 -20.56 -6.22
CA LEU A 446 -7.25 -19.62 -6.05
C LEU A 446 -7.95 -19.31 -7.38
N ARG A 447 -7.16 -19.06 -8.44
CA ARG A 447 -7.71 -18.82 -9.79
C ARG A 447 -8.51 -20.02 -10.30
N ASN A 448 -8.03 -21.25 -10.10
CA ASN A 448 -8.78 -22.44 -10.52
C ASN A 448 -10.15 -22.52 -9.83
N LEU A 449 -10.18 -22.33 -8.52
CA LEU A 449 -11.43 -22.31 -7.75
C LEU A 449 -12.37 -21.21 -8.23
N HIS A 450 -11.83 -20.01 -8.46
CA HIS A 450 -12.60 -18.87 -8.94
C HIS A 450 -13.16 -19.07 -10.35
N VAL A 451 -12.34 -19.55 -11.28
CA VAL A 451 -12.75 -19.80 -12.66
C VAL A 451 -13.82 -20.88 -12.74
N LYS A 452 -13.60 -22.02 -12.07
CA LYS A 452 -14.53 -23.17 -12.15
C LYS A 452 -15.88 -22.88 -11.50
N ASN A 453 -15.88 -22.17 -10.39
CA ASN A 453 -17.09 -22.03 -9.59
C ASN A 453 -17.81 -20.68 -9.72
N VAL A 454 -17.15 -19.66 -10.28
CA VAL A 454 -17.73 -18.31 -10.38
C VAL A 454 -17.75 -17.84 -11.84
N ILE A 455 -16.58 -17.78 -12.49
CA ILE A 455 -16.49 -17.18 -13.84
C ILE A 455 -17.18 -18.05 -14.89
N LYS A 456 -16.86 -19.35 -14.97
CA LYS A 456 -17.45 -20.25 -15.98
C LYS A 456 -18.97 -20.38 -15.86
N PRO A 457 -19.55 -20.55 -14.66
CA PRO A 457 -21.01 -20.52 -14.49
C PRO A 457 -21.62 -19.21 -14.97
N ALA A 458 -21.04 -18.06 -14.61
CA ALA A 458 -21.55 -16.76 -15.04
C ALA A 458 -21.52 -16.59 -16.57
N ILE A 459 -20.45 -17.01 -17.24
CA ILE A 459 -20.37 -17.01 -18.70
C ILE A 459 -21.45 -17.92 -19.31
N LYS A 460 -21.66 -19.11 -18.74
CA LYS A 460 -22.70 -20.06 -19.20
C LYS A 460 -24.12 -19.49 -19.07
N GLU A 461 -24.34 -18.65 -18.06
CA GLU A 461 -25.59 -17.90 -17.84
C GLU A 461 -25.72 -16.66 -18.75
N GLY A 462 -24.73 -16.38 -19.60
CA GLY A 462 -24.74 -15.22 -20.50
C GLY A 462 -24.38 -13.89 -19.82
N LYS A 463 -23.77 -13.93 -18.63
CA LYS A 463 -23.34 -12.72 -17.92
C LYS A 463 -22.07 -12.13 -18.52
N MET A 464 -21.99 -10.81 -18.57
CA MET A 464 -20.74 -10.08 -18.77
C MET A 464 -19.85 -10.25 -17.54
N VAL A 465 -18.60 -10.69 -17.70
CA VAL A 465 -17.67 -10.83 -16.56
C VAL A 465 -16.63 -9.73 -16.63
N ILE A 466 -16.60 -8.87 -15.62
CA ILE A 466 -15.58 -7.83 -15.45
C ILE A 466 -14.66 -8.27 -14.31
N CYS A 467 -13.41 -8.55 -14.64
CA CYS A 467 -12.42 -8.98 -13.66
C CYS A 467 -11.33 -7.91 -13.49
N GLY A 468 -11.12 -7.43 -12.27
CA GLY A 468 -10.12 -6.39 -11.99
C GLY A 468 -8.67 -6.84 -12.21
N ARG A 469 -8.40 -8.15 -12.16
CA ARG A 469 -7.08 -8.76 -12.42
C ARG A 469 -7.23 -10.16 -12.97
N TYR A 470 -6.36 -10.52 -13.91
CA TYR A 470 -6.35 -11.87 -14.49
C TYR A 470 -4.94 -12.23 -14.99
N ILE A 471 -4.81 -12.88 -16.15
CA ILE A 471 -3.54 -13.38 -16.68
C ILE A 471 -2.44 -12.30 -16.84
N ASP A 472 -2.76 -11.10 -17.32
CA ASP A 472 -1.75 -10.05 -17.53
C ASP A 472 -1.14 -9.56 -16.21
N SER A 473 -1.95 -9.54 -15.15
CA SER A 473 -1.44 -9.28 -13.81
C SER A 473 -0.53 -10.42 -13.36
N SER A 474 -0.85 -11.67 -13.69
CA SER A 474 0.01 -12.79 -13.31
C SER A 474 1.39 -12.73 -13.98
N ILE A 475 1.42 -12.31 -15.24
CA ILE A 475 2.68 -12.08 -15.97
C ILE A 475 3.47 -10.93 -15.32
N ALA A 476 2.81 -9.80 -15.06
CA ALA A 476 3.47 -8.62 -14.51
C ALA A 476 4.05 -8.83 -13.11
N TYR A 477 3.30 -9.49 -12.22
CA TYR A 477 3.71 -9.68 -10.82
C TYR A 477 4.54 -10.95 -10.60
N TYR A 478 4.15 -12.09 -11.18
CA TYR A 478 4.77 -13.37 -10.81
C TYR A 478 5.84 -13.84 -11.78
N ALA A 479 5.75 -13.56 -13.09
CA ALA A 479 6.82 -14.00 -14.02
C ALA A 479 8.17 -13.39 -13.63
N ARG A 480 8.16 -12.14 -13.16
CA ARG A 480 9.33 -11.46 -12.59
C ARG A 480 9.86 -12.17 -11.34
N SER A 481 9.00 -12.51 -10.38
CA SER A 481 9.43 -13.14 -9.13
C SER A 481 10.04 -14.54 -9.34
N ILE A 482 9.81 -15.15 -10.51
CA ILE A 482 10.38 -16.42 -10.94
C ILE A 482 11.35 -16.29 -12.12
N GLU A 483 11.91 -15.11 -12.40
CA GLU A 483 12.79 -14.87 -13.57
C GLU A 483 14.06 -15.74 -13.60
N LYS A 484 14.49 -16.25 -12.44
CA LYS A 484 15.61 -17.19 -12.32
C LYS A 484 15.35 -18.54 -13.01
N TYR A 485 14.09 -18.88 -13.25
CA TYR A 485 13.71 -20.05 -14.02
C TYR A 485 13.64 -19.66 -15.50
N GLN A 486 14.28 -20.45 -16.37
CA GLN A 486 14.12 -20.25 -17.81
C GLN A 486 12.63 -20.25 -18.18
N ASN A 487 12.23 -19.37 -19.09
CA ASN A 487 10.87 -19.28 -19.61
C ASN A 487 9.81 -18.97 -18.54
N ALA A 488 10.09 -18.00 -17.66
CA ALA A 488 9.17 -17.56 -16.61
C ALA A 488 7.77 -17.18 -17.13
N VAL A 489 7.69 -16.43 -18.24
CA VAL A 489 6.40 -16.06 -18.86
C VAL A 489 5.67 -17.31 -19.37
N ASP A 490 6.36 -18.20 -20.07
CA ASP A 490 5.76 -19.45 -20.57
C ASP A 490 5.30 -20.36 -19.44
N THR A 491 6.00 -20.34 -18.30
CA THR A 491 5.59 -21.06 -17.09
C THR A 491 4.27 -20.51 -16.55
N VAL A 492 4.13 -19.18 -16.46
CA VAL A 492 2.87 -18.54 -16.05
C VAL A 492 1.75 -18.86 -17.02
N LEU A 493 2.02 -18.87 -18.34
CA LEU A 493 1.02 -19.21 -19.36
C LEU A 493 0.61 -20.69 -19.33
N ALA A 494 1.56 -21.60 -19.13
CA ALA A 494 1.28 -23.03 -19.01
C ALA A 494 0.42 -23.33 -17.78
N LEU A 495 0.74 -22.70 -16.64
CA LEU A 495 -0.09 -22.80 -15.44
C LEU A 495 -1.47 -22.21 -15.65
N HIS A 496 -1.58 -21.07 -16.33
CA HIS A 496 -2.88 -20.47 -16.67
C HIS A 496 -3.75 -21.40 -17.49
N LYS A 497 -3.17 -21.97 -18.55
CA LYS A 497 -3.85 -22.92 -19.42
C LYS A 497 -4.43 -24.10 -18.64
N ILE A 498 -3.63 -24.69 -17.75
CA ILE A 498 -4.06 -25.81 -16.91
C ILE A 498 -5.09 -25.38 -15.87
N ALA A 499 -4.86 -24.26 -15.18
CA ALA A 499 -5.69 -23.80 -14.08
C ALA A 499 -7.06 -23.27 -14.53
N THR A 500 -7.20 -22.83 -15.77
CA THR A 500 -8.42 -22.15 -16.25
C THR A 500 -9.13 -22.87 -17.40
N ASP A 501 -8.58 -24.01 -17.83
CA ASP A 501 -8.89 -24.66 -19.11
C ASP A 501 -8.79 -23.66 -20.27
N ASP A 502 -7.67 -22.92 -20.30
CA ASP A 502 -7.33 -21.91 -21.29
C ASP A 502 -8.34 -20.75 -21.43
N LEU A 503 -9.10 -20.46 -20.37
CA LEU A 503 -10.04 -19.35 -20.37
C LEU A 503 -9.27 -18.03 -20.40
N MET A 504 -9.30 -17.35 -21.55
CA MET A 504 -8.68 -16.05 -21.78
C MET A 504 -9.73 -14.92 -21.75
N PRO A 505 -9.36 -13.71 -21.32
CA PRO A 505 -10.25 -12.57 -21.40
C PRO A 505 -10.43 -12.16 -22.85
N ASN A 506 -11.66 -11.79 -23.24
CA ASN A 506 -11.93 -11.27 -24.58
C ASN A 506 -11.28 -9.89 -24.80
N LEU A 507 -11.26 -9.07 -23.75
CA LEU A 507 -10.68 -7.73 -23.74
C LEU A 507 -9.94 -7.46 -22.44
N THR A 508 -8.92 -6.62 -22.53
CA THR A 508 -8.13 -6.16 -21.38
C THR A 508 -7.83 -4.69 -21.54
N PHE A 509 -8.25 -3.89 -20.56
CA PHE A 509 -7.92 -2.47 -20.49
C PHE A 509 -6.76 -2.28 -19.52
N LEU A 510 -5.64 -1.77 -20.02
CA LEU A 510 -4.47 -1.41 -19.22
C LEU A 510 -4.46 0.11 -19.03
N LEU A 511 -4.78 0.57 -17.82
CA LEU A 511 -4.65 1.99 -17.46
C LEU A 511 -3.18 2.31 -17.17
N ASP A 512 -2.51 2.96 -18.10
CA ASP A 512 -1.10 3.33 -17.97
C ASP A 512 -0.96 4.60 -17.13
N LEU A 513 -0.40 4.47 -15.92
CA LEU A 513 -0.17 5.59 -15.01
C LEU A 513 1.28 5.55 -14.50
N PRO A 514 2.06 6.64 -14.60
CA PRO A 514 3.38 6.71 -13.99
C PRO A 514 3.36 6.39 -12.50
N ALA A 515 4.33 5.58 -12.04
CA ALA A 515 4.36 5.10 -10.65
C ALA A 515 4.42 6.23 -9.60
N SER A 516 5.04 7.36 -9.95
CA SER A 516 5.09 8.55 -9.09
C SER A 516 3.71 9.16 -8.86
N LEU A 517 2.89 9.27 -9.91
CA LEU A 517 1.51 9.77 -9.82
C LEU A 517 0.60 8.77 -9.12
N ALA A 518 0.77 7.48 -9.39
CA ALA A 518 0.10 6.41 -8.67
C ALA A 518 0.34 6.50 -7.16
N SER A 519 1.61 6.68 -6.76
CA SER A 519 2.01 6.83 -5.37
C SER A 519 1.38 8.05 -4.71
N LEU A 520 1.35 9.20 -5.39
CA LEU A 520 0.69 10.42 -4.90
C LEU A 520 -0.81 10.20 -4.66
N ARG A 521 -1.53 9.59 -5.62
CA ARG A 521 -2.96 9.29 -5.47
C ARG A 521 -3.24 8.34 -4.29
N ILE A 522 -2.35 7.38 -4.02
CA ILE A 522 -2.47 6.46 -2.89
C ILE A 522 -2.19 7.18 -1.57
N ALA A 523 -1.16 8.04 -1.55
CA ALA A 523 -0.78 8.85 -0.40
C ALA A 523 -1.94 9.77 0.04
N GLU A 524 -2.58 10.45 -0.90
CA GLU A 524 -3.76 11.29 -0.65
C GLU A 524 -4.92 10.49 -0.05
N ARG A 525 -5.27 9.33 -0.62
CA ARG A 525 -6.37 8.49 -0.10
C ARG A 525 -6.13 7.97 1.31
N LYS A 526 -4.87 7.68 1.65
CA LYS A 526 -4.51 7.10 2.95
C LYS A 526 -4.12 8.13 3.99
N GLY A 527 -4.03 9.42 3.64
CA GLY A 527 -3.50 10.45 4.52
C GLY A 527 -2.05 10.18 4.95
N ILE A 528 -1.27 9.51 4.10
CA ILE A 528 0.12 9.12 4.39
C ILE A 528 1.06 10.06 3.65
N ASP A 529 1.91 10.78 4.39
CA ASP A 529 2.77 11.84 3.85
C ASP A 529 4.17 11.37 3.42
N LYS A 530 4.37 10.05 3.26
CA LYS A 530 5.72 9.48 3.06
C LYS A 530 5.91 8.91 1.65
N PHE A 531 6.77 9.57 0.89
CA PHE A 531 7.27 9.12 -0.41
C PHE A 531 8.37 8.07 -0.20
N ASP A 532 8.15 6.85 -0.69
CA ASP A 532 9.16 5.78 -0.70
C ASP A 532 9.70 5.62 -2.12
N SER A 533 10.90 6.15 -2.37
CA SER A 533 11.52 6.15 -3.70
C SER A 533 11.83 4.74 -4.21
N MET A 534 12.20 3.81 -3.32
CA MET A 534 12.47 2.42 -3.71
C MET A 534 11.19 1.71 -4.16
N LYS A 535 10.07 2.02 -3.49
CA LYS A 535 8.77 1.49 -3.87
C LYS A 535 8.28 2.04 -5.21
N VAL A 536 8.45 3.34 -5.46
CA VAL A 536 8.10 3.97 -6.74
C VAL A 536 8.91 3.38 -7.89
N GLU A 537 10.22 3.20 -7.72
CA GLU A 537 11.08 2.60 -8.75
C GLU A 537 10.60 1.21 -9.17
N LYS A 538 10.21 0.37 -8.20
CA LYS A 538 9.78 -0.99 -8.50
C LYS A 538 8.34 -1.07 -9.00
N MET A 539 7.45 -0.16 -8.59
CA MET A 539 6.16 0.04 -9.26
C MET A 539 6.34 0.42 -10.73
N GLU A 540 7.32 1.28 -11.04
CA GLU A 540 7.64 1.65 -12.41
C GLU A 540 8.14 0.44 -13.21
N GLN A 541 9.00 -0.40 -12.62
CA GLN A 541 9.42 -1.65 -13.26
C GLN A 541 8.23 -2.58 -13.57
N ILE A 542 7.27 -2.71 -12.66
CA ILE A 542 6.05 -3.53 -12.89
C ILE A 542 5.20 -2.94 -14.02
N ARG A 543 5.03 -1.61 -14.05
CA ARG A 543 4.37 -0.88 -15.15
C ARG A 543 5.03 -1.21 -16.49
N GLN A 544 6.36 -1.22 -16.56
CA GLN A 544 7.08 -1.59 -17.79
C GLN A 544 6.81 -3.04 -18.23
N VAL A 545 6.63 -3.98 -17.29
CA VAL A 545 6.24 -5.36 -17.66
C VAL A 545 4.83 -5.40 -18.24
N PHE A 546 3.87 -4.65 -17.67
CA PHE A 546 2.52 -4.54 -18.23
C PHE A 546 2.54 -3.98 -19.66
N LEU A 547 3.28 -2.89 -19.90
CA LEU A 547 3.41 -2.26 -21.22
C LEU A 547 4.08 -3.21 -22.24
N LYS A 548 5.15 -3.90 -21.84
CA LYS A 548 5.81 -4.90 -22.68
C LYS A 548 4.89 -6.07 -23.01
N ASN A 549 4.10 -6.54 -22.04
CA ASN A 549 3.15 -7.62 -22.25
C ASN A 549 2.01 -7.19 -23.19
N ALA A 550 1.51 -5.96 -23.07
CA ALA A 550 0.42 -5.43 -23.89
C ALA A 550 0.70 -5.47 -25.41
N VAL A 551 1.97 -5.38 -25.82
CA VAL A 551 2.40 -5.45 -27.24
C VAL A 551 2.91 -6.83 -27.66
N SER A 552 2.84 -7.84 -26.78
CA SER A 552 3.27 -9.20 -27.10
C SER A 552 2.30 -9.91 -28.05
N GLU A 553 2.77 -10.93 -28.76
CA GLU A 553 1.90 -11.75 -29.65
C GLU A 553 0.71 -12.37 -28.91
N ILE A 554 0.86 -12.65 -27.61
CA ILE A 554 -0.16 -13.30 -26.77
C ILE A 554 -1.27 -12.34 -26.35
N ALA A 555 -0.98 -11.04 -26.20
CA ALA A 555 -1.92 -10.08 -25.61
C ALA A 555 -2.29 -8.91 -26.52
N SER A 556 -1.52 -8.63 -27.57
CA SER A 556 -1.70 -7.47 -28.47
C SER A 556 -3.05 -7.44 -29.17
N SER A 557 -3.67 -8.60 -29.41
CA SER A 557 -5.00 -8.69 -30.05
C SER A 557 -6.17 -8.35 -29.11
N ARG A 558 -5.96 -8.34 -27.79
CA ARG A 558 -7.02 -8.13 -26.78
C ARG A 558 -6.74 -6.98 -25.80
N THR A 559 -5.54 -6.43 -25.81
CA THR A 559 -5.11 -5.44 -24.81
C THR A 559 -5.12 -4.04 -25.38
N PHE A 560 -5.82 -3.14 -24.69
CA PHE A 560 -5.92 -1.72 -25.03
C PHE A 560 -5.28 -0.91 -23.92
N VAL A 561 -4.22 -0.18 -24.26
CA VAL A 561 -3.51 0.70 -23.32
C VAL A 561 -4.17 2.07 -23.34
N LEU A 562 -4.65 2.52 -22.19
CA LEU A 562 -5.34 3.79 -22.00
C LEU A 562 -4.47 4.72 -21.14
N ASP A 563 -4.51 6.01 -21.42
CA ASP A 563 -3.78 7.02 -20.63
C ASP A 563 -4.46 7.25 -19.27
N GLY A 564 -3.89 6.66 -18.22
CA GLY A 564 -4.38 6.77 -16.84
C GLY A 564 -4.17 8.14 -16.19
N THR A 565 -3.48 9.07 -16.86
CA THR A 565 -3.30 10.45 -16.39
C THR A 565 -4.53 11.32 -16.67
N GLN A 566 -5.39 10.91 -17.59
CA GLN A 566 -6.63 11.60 -17.93
C GLN A 566 -7.63 11.62 -16.76
N ASN A 567 -8.65 12.47 -16.90
CA ASN A 567 -9.78 12.45 -15.98
C ASN A 567 -10.63 11.19 -16.19
N GLU A 568 -11.45 10.88 -15.19
CA GLU A 568 -12.24 9.67 -15.13
C GLU A 568 -13.21 9.50 -16.32
N ASP A 569 -13.84 10.59 -16.78
CA ASP A 569 -14.80 10.57 -17.88
C ASP A 569 -14.15 10.31 -19.23
N SER A 570 -12.98 10.89 -19.47
CA SER A 570 -12.20 10.66 -20.69
C SER A 570 -11.79 9.18 -20.80
N ILE A 571 -11.26 8.61 -19.72
CA ILE A 571 -10.89 7.17 -19.69
C ILE A 571 -12.13 6.30 -19.96
N PHE A 572 -13.26 6.62 -19.35
CA PHE A 572 -14.49 5.84 -19.55
C PHE A 572 -15.02 5.95 -20.99
N SER A 573 -14.92 7.13 -21.59
CA SER A 573 -15.27 7.36 -23.00
C SER A 573 -14.43 6.48 -23.93
N ASP A 574 -13.12 6.41 -23.70
CA ASP A 574 -12.21 5.56 -24.49
C ASP A 574 -12.56 4.06 -24.35
N ILE A 575 -12.90 3.62 -23.13
CA ILE A 575 -13.37 2.24 -22.87
C ILE A 575 -14.64 1.96 -23.69
N LEU A 576 -15.63 2.86 -23.65
CA LEU A 576 -16.88 2.69 -24.38
C LEU A 576 -16.65 2.71 -25.90
N GLU A 577 -15.76 3.56 -26.41
CA GLU A 577 -15.42 3.59 -27.83
C GLU A 577 -14.88 2.22 -28.27
N ILE A 578 -13.98 1.61 -27.50
CA ILE A 578 -13.41 0.29 -27.81
C ILE A 578 -14.49 -0.80 -27.76
N ILE A 579 -15.32 -0.81 -26.71
CA ILE A 579 -16.39 -1.80 -26.56
C ILE A 579 -17.40 -1.68 -27.70
N SER A 580 -17.76 -0.45 -28.10
CA SER A 580 -18.72 -0.19 -29.17
C SER A 580 -18.26 -0.64 -30.55
N LYS A 581 -16.94 -0.78 -30.77
CA LYS A 581 -16.38 -1.32 -32.02
C LYS A 581 -16.41 -2.85 -32.09
N LEU A 582 -16.75 -3.52 -31.00
CA LEU A 582 -16.64 -4.97 -30.83
C LEU A 582 -17.99 -5.66 -30.57
N ILE A 583 -19.03 -4.87 -30.25
CA ILE A 583 -20.45 -5.27 -30.17
C ILE A 583 -21.11 -4.80 -31.47
#